data_AF-A0A444S5C7-F1
#
_entry.id   AF-A0A444S5C7-F1
#
_cell.length_a   1.000
_cell.length_b   1.000
_cell.length_c   1.000
_cell.angle_alpha   90.00
_cell.angle_beta   90.00
_cell.angle_gamma   90.00
#
_symmetry.space_group_name_H-M   'P 1'
#
loop_
_entity.id
_entity.type
_entity.pdbx_description
1 polymer ?
#
loop_
_entity_poly.entity_id
_entity_poly.type
_entity_poly.pdbx_seq_one_letter_code
_entity_poly.pdbx_strand_id
1 'polypeptide(L)'
;MNAPGSNSINDGVLLALNNLRDIKVNDEDYTVEVAPGNKWVDVYEALAPFKRYAIGGRLKTIGVPGLTLIGGVSYFLNKYGYTMDNVVSYDVILGNGTSVQASQDINPELFWSLKGGAGNFGLVTKFVMKTYDVPLVTSTTQVFNESAVPAFIKATCDMVLSEDGSVGAGAVINLNYNVSTKLVTPQIFGLQETTESPPSRFANFTAIPAVKRIHNVTEPVHWHSKLESPNQMFRIQFGHHTIKPDADQLFWVYQQWRNAVEDIADVKGILPTLVLNSAPKSAAAVGKNNGVGNAFGLDTEESYIWWQIATSWDRPEDDLRVEAWAKNLLGRLHKANKDKGLATEFLYIGDAAEWQDPIQTYGEENLRRLRVARDHANEANFIKVMFDNMKTRPDADWDKVAETLGLANSKGAKERFRQMSKKHNWGAREAGSASPAKPAGKSSTAARPHKPAKVTKTPRKTPAKKKQSTRVDAPEPEGPVLESDREEQSSATLNSDEDAGFEP
;
A
#
# COMPACT_ATOMS: atom_id res chain seq x y z
N MET A 1 -3.19 -3.81 -5.04
CA MET A 1 -3.10 -4.18 -3.61
C MET A 1 -3.92 -5.46 -3.44
N ASN A 2 -3.59 -6.31 -2.48
CA ASN A 2 -4.22 -7.64 -2.36
C ASN A 2 -5.59 -7.62 -1.66
N ALA A 3 -6.19 -6.44 -1.49
CA ALA A 3 -7.57 -6.26 -1.08
C ALA A 3 -8.48 -6.16 -2.32
N PRO A 4 -9.54 -6.96 -2.44
CA PRO A 4 -10.55 -6.83 -3.49
C PRO A 4 -11.10 -5.38 -3.57
N GLY A 5 -11.39 -4.90 -4.79
CA GLY A 5 -11.87 -3.53 -5.00
C GLY A 5 -10.86 -2.39 -4.72
N SER A 6 -9.61 -2.68 -4.35
CA SER A 6 -8.60 -1.63 -4.10
C SER A 6 -8.05 -0.95 -5.36
N ASN A 7 -8.27 -1.55 -6.54
CA ASN A 7 -7.79 -1.08 -7.85
C ASN A 7 -8.85 -1.21 -8.96
N SER A 8 -10.12 -1.42 -8.60
CA SER A 8 -11.28 -1.49 -9.48
C SER A 8 -12.52 -1.10 -8.68
N ILE A 9 -13.57 -0.61 -9.34
CA ILE A 9 -14.79 -0.15 -8.68
C ILE A 9 -16.02 -0.49 -9.52
N ASN A 10 -17.09 -0.94 -8.87
CA ASN A 10 -18.39 -1.09 -9.53
C ASN A 10 -19.03 0.30 -9.70
N ASP A 11 -19.63 0.56 -10.85
CA ASP A 11 -20.40 1.79 -11.14
C ASP A 11 -19.61 3.11 -10.96
N GLY A 12 -18.28 3.07 -11.18
CA GLY A 12 -17.38 4.22 -11.06
C GLY A 12 -16.36 4.31 -12.19
N VAL A 13 -15.43 5.27 -12.07
CA VAL A 13 -14.35 5.51 -13.06
C VAL A 13 -13.04 4.90 -12.58
N LEU A 14 -12.47 3.99 -13.37
CA LEU A 14 -11.13 3.44 -13.15
C LEU A 14 -10.07 4.33 -13.83
N LEU A 15 -9.19 4.94 -13.04
CA LEU A 15 -8.01 5.66 -13.55
C LEU A 15 -6.86 4.67 -13.81
N ALA A 16 -6.84 4.10 -15.03
CA ALA A 16 -5.84 3.15 -15.45
C ALA A 16 -4.52 3.85 -15.82
N LEU A 17 -3.47 3.67 -14.99
CA LEU A 17 -2.17 4.33 -15.16
C LEU A 17 -1.16 3.53 -15.99
N ASN A 18 -1.55 2.36 -16.51
CA ASN A 18 -0.65 1.35 -17.11
C ASN A 18 0.10 1.80 -18.37
N ASN A 19 -0.23 2.96 -18.94
CA ASN A 19 0.46 3.56 -20.09
C ASN A 19 1.42 4.71 -19.69
N LEU A 20 1.43 5.15 -18.42
CA LEU A 20 2.43 6.08 -17.90
C LEU A 20 3.70 5.30 -17.56
N ARG A 21 4.56 5.10 -18.58
CA ARG A 21 5.69 4.15 -18.55
C ARG A 21 7.08 4.78 -18.43
N ASP A 22 7.19 6.10 -18.44
CA ASP A 22 8.49 6.77 -18.42
C ASP A 22 9.37 6.29 -17.24
N ILE A 23 10.60 5.89 -17.56
CA ILE A 23 11.68 5.63 -16.61
C ILE A 23 12.89 6.44 -17.07
N LYS A 24 13.51 7.17 -16.14
CA LYS A 24 14.74 7.92 -16.38
C LYS A 24 15.72 7.68 -15.25
N VAL A 25 16.82 6.98 -15.56
CA VAL A 25 17.94 6.81 -14.63
C VAL A 25 18.77 8.10 -14.62
N ASN A 26 19.09 8.58 -13.42
CA ASN A 26 20.00 9.69 -13.21
C ASN A 26 21.29 9.15 -12.60
N ASP A 27 22.34 9.08 -13.42
CA ASP A 27 23.59 8.47 -13.02
C ASP A 27 24.34 9.31 -11.96
N GLU A 28 24.30 10.64 -12.09
CA GLU A 28 25.02 11.59 -11.23
C GLU A 28 24.43 11.63 -9.81
N ASP A 29 23.10 11.69 -9.68
CA ASP A 29 22.41 11.82 -8.38
C ASP A 29 22.10 10.47 -7.70
N TYR A 30 22.52 9.34 -8.27
CA TYR A 30 22.18 7.99 -7.79
C TYR A 30 20.66 7.77 -7.61
N THR A 31 19.86 8.25 -8.56
CA THR A 31 18.40 8.13 -8.51
C THR A 31 17.78 7.60 -9.80
N VAL A 32 16.53 7.15 -9.71
CA VAL A 32 15.68 6.82 -10.84
C VAL A 32 14.32 7.51 -10.70
N GLU A 33 13.90 8.20 -11.76
CA GLU A 33 12.52 8.70 -11.92
C GLU A 33 11.68 7.60 -12.58
N VAL A 34 10.53 7.25 -11.98
CA VAL A 34 9.66 6.16 -12.44
C VAL A 34 8.20 6.61 -12.47
N ALA A 35 7.54 6.44 -13.61
CA ALA A 35 6.12 6.65 -13.79
C ALA A 35 5.27 5.47 -13.28
N PRO A 36 4.01 5.69 -12.84
CA PRO A 36 3.22 4.73 -12.08
C PRO A 36 2.72 3.49 -12.85
N GLY A 37 2.80 3.48 -14.18
CA GLY A 37 2.40 2.33 -14.98
C GLY A 37 3.38 1.15 -14.88
N ASN A 38 4.61 1.40 -14.43
CA ASN A 38 5.69 0.43 -14.42
C ASN A 38 5.54 -0.68 -13.36
N LYS A 39 6.09 -1.85 -13.71
CA LYS A 39 6.35 -2.98 -12.82
C LYS A 39 7.79 -2.91 -12.30
N TRP A 40 8.10 -3.67 -11.26
CA TRP A 40 9.46 -3.70 -10.71
C TRP A 40 10.50 -4.29 -11.65
N VAL A 41 10.14 -5.25 -12.50
CA VAL A 41 11.07 -5.74 -13.55
C VAL A 41 11.50 -4.62 -14.49
N ASP A 42 10.57 -3.77 -14.94
CA ASP A 42 10.84 -2.63 -15.82
C ASP A 42 11.90 -1.68 -15.20
N VAL A 43 11.86 -1.48 -13.88
CA VAL A 43 12.84 -0.66 -13.14
C VAL A 43 14.20 -1.35 -13.04
N TYR A 44 14.24 -2.67 -12.81
CA TYR A 44 15.51 -3.41 -12.75
C TYR A 44 16.17 -3.53 -14.13
N GLU A 45 15.40 -3.68 -15.20
CA GLU A 45 15.89 -3.67 -16.59
C GLU A 45 16.49 -2.31 -16.96
N ALA A 46 15.83 -1.20 -16.59
CA ALA A 46 16.35 0.15 -16.82
C ALA A 46 17.67 0.44 -16.06
N LEU A 47 17.86 -0.16 -14.86
CA LEU A 47 19.03 0.05 -14.02
C LEU A 47 20.21 -0.89 -14.32
N ALA A 48 19.97 -2.04 -14.96
CA ALA A 48 21.00 -3.04 -15.22
C ALA A 48 22.21 -2.50 -16.04
N PRO A 49 22.05 -1.68 -17.09
CA PRO A 49 23.19 -1.08 -17.81
C PRO A 49 24.09 -0.22 -16.93
N PHE A 50 23.52 0.38 -15.87
CA PHE A 50 24.22 1.22 -14.90
C PHE A 50 24.77 0.41 -13.71
N LYS A 51 24.57 -0.92 -13.69
CA LYS A 51 24.97 -1.82 -12.59
C LYS A 51 24.36 -1.47 -11.23
N ARG A 52 23.19 -0.84 -11.27
CA ARG A 52 22.49 -0.31 -10.09
C ARG A 52 21.23 -1.10 -9.75
N TYR A 53 20.75 -0.90 -8.53
CA TYR A 53 19.57 -1.54 -7.99
C TYR A 53 18.73 -0.55 -7.17
N ALA A 54 17.41 -0.60 -7.31
CA ALA A 54 16.47 0.15 -6.48
C ALA A 54 15.81 -0.79 -5.46
N ILE A 55 15.56 -0.33 -4.24
CA ILE A 55 15.01 -1.18 -3.17
C ILE A 55 13.52 -1.41 -3.43
N GLY A 56 13.20 -2.49 -4.15
CA GLY A 56 11.90 -2.70 -4.77
C GLY A 56 11.23 -4.04 -4.52
N GLY A 57 10.28 -4.39 -5.39
CA GLY A 57 9.51 -5.62 -5.29
C GLY A 57 10.34 -6.87 -5.58
N ARG A 58 10.15 -7.91 -4.76
CA ARG A 58 10.78 -9.22 -4.95
C ARG A 58 10.36 -9.89 -6.27
N LEU A 59 9.11 -9.71 -6.70
CA LEU A 59 8.50 -10.42 -7.83
C LEU A 59 8.30 -9.49 -9.04
N LYS A 60 8.52 -10.05 -10.23
CA LYS A 60 8.53 -9.40 -11.55
C LYS A 60 7.34 -8.48 -11.81
N THR A 61 6.12 -8.99 -11.55
CA THR A 61 4.86 -8.38 -12.01
C THR A 61 4.25 -7.37 -11.05
N ILE A 62 4.87 -7.13 -9.89
CA ILE A 62 4.41 -6.15 -8.91
C ILE A 62 4.50 -4.74 -9.50
N GLY A 63 3.40 -3.98 -9.48
CA GLY A 63 3.37 -2.58 -9.90
C GLY A 63 4.04 -1.64 -8.88
N VAL A 64 4.82 -0.67 -9.37
CA VAL A 64 5.62 0.23 -8.54
C VAL A 64 4.79 1.01 -7.51
N PRO A 65 3.71 1.74 -7.86
CA PRO A 65 2.96 2.54 -6.88
C PRO A 65 2.33 1.71 -5.77
N GLY A 66 1.78 0.56 -6.15
CA GLY A 66 1.06 -0.33 -5.26
C GLY A 66 1.93 -0.95 -4.18
N LEU A 67 3.24 -1.09 -4.43
CA LEU A 67 4.24 -1.53 -3.44
C LEU A 67 4.85 -0.35 -2.68
N THR A 68 5.28 0.70 -3.38
CA THR A 68 6.02 1.81 -2.78
C THR A 68 5.19 2.58 -1.74
N LEU A 69 3.89 2.81 -2.02
CA LEU A 69 3.03 3.59 -1.13
C LEU A 69 2.57 2.83 0.12
N ILE A 70 2.78 1.51 0.16
CA ILE A 70 2.35 0.65 1.26
C ILE A 70 3.49 0.19 2.17
N GLY A 71 4.73 0.61 1.90
CA GLY A 71 5.94 0.09 2.54
C GLY A 71 6.88 -0.53 1.52
N GLY A 72 6.57 -1.76 1.12
CA GLY A 72 7.32 -2.50 0.11
C GLY A 72 8.45 -3.36 0.68
N VAL A 73 8.24 -4.67 0.58
CA VAL A 73 9.15 -5.72 1.05
C VAL A 73 10.13 -6.07 -0.06
N SER A 74 11.37 -5.58 0.07
CA SER A 74 12.52 -5.90 -0.77
C SER A 74 13.35 -7.06 -0.20
N TYR A 75 14.18 -7.68 -1.04
CA TYR A 75 15.21 -8.62 -0.56
C TYR A 75 16.23 -7.97 0.38
N PHE A 76 16.51 -6.67 0.25
CA PHE A 76 17.57 -5.98 1.00
C PHE A 76 17.04 -4.99 2.06
N LEU A 77 15.80 -5.20 2.52
CA LEU A 77 15.16 -4.29 3.49
C LEU A 77 15.89 -4.26 4.85
N ASN A 78 16.65 -5.32 5.16
CA ASN A 78 17.47 -5.41 6.36
C ASN A 78 18.56 -4.32 6.43
N LYS A 79 19.09 -3.90 5.28
CA LYS A 79 20.15 -2.90 5.16
C LYS A 79 19.63 -1.53 4.74
N TYR A 80 18.63 -1.50 3.86
CA TYR A 80 18.16 -0.27 3.22
C TYR A 80 16.75 0.17 3.64
N GLY A 81 16.09 -0.52 4.57
CA GLY A 81 14.71 -0.25 4.95
C GLY A 81 13.71 -0.67 3.87
N TYR A 82 12.45 -0.29 4.04
CA TYR A 82 11.39 -0.62 3.07
C TYR A 82 11.52 0.23 1.80
N THR A 83 10.88 -0.19 0.70
CA THR A 83 10.86 0.59 -0.56
C THR A 83 10.48 2.05 -0.35
N MET A 84 9.48 2.32 0.50
CA MET A 84 9.05 3.67 0.86
C MET A 84 10.15 4.55 1.47
N ASP A 85 11.08 3.95 2.23
CA ASP A 85 12.17 4.67 2.91
C ASP A 85 13.22 5.18 1.91
N ASN A 86 13.26 4.58 0.72
CA ASN A 86 14.20 4.86 -0.36
C ASN A 86 13.67 5.88 -1.38
N VAL A 87 12.43 6.34 -1.24
CA VAL A 87 11.88 7.43 -2.06
C VAL A 87 12.40 8.79 -1.60
N VAL A 88 12.88 9.59 -2.55
CA VAL A 88 13.35 10.97 -2.41
C VAL A 88 12.21 11.98 -2.59
N SER A 89 11.35 11.77 -3.60
CA SER A 89 10.15 12.59 -3.81
C SER A 89 9.06 11.88 -4.61
N TYR A 90 7.84 12.40 -4.51
CA TYR A 90 6.68 12.05 -5.32
C TYR A 90 6.15 13.30 -6.04
N ASP A 91 5.72 13.17 -7.29
CA ASP A 91 4.79 14.13 -7.89
C ASP A 91 3.36 13.57 -7.75
N VAL A 92 2.41 14.39 -7.32
CA VAL A 92 1.09 13.96 -6.81
C VAL A 92 -0.02 14.87 -7.33
N ILE A 93 -1.06 14.29 -7.92
CA ILE A 93 -2.33 14.99 -8.18
C ILE A 93 -3.25 14.79 -6.98
N LEU A 94 -3.57 15.88 -6.29
CA LEU A 94 -4.48 15.87 -5.14
C LEU A 94 -5.95 15.70 -5.60
N GLY A 95 -6.85 15.39 -4.66
CA GLY A 95 -8.30 15.23 -4.94
C GLY A 95 -9.03 16.48 -5.45
N ASN A 96 -8.33 17.62 -5.62
CA ASN A 96 -8.82 18.84 -6.26
C ASN A 96 -8.25 19.07 -7.69
N GLY A 97 -7.48 18.11 -8.21
CA GLY A 97 -6.77 18.23 -9.49
C GLY A 97 -5.48 19.07 -9.46
N THR A 98 -5.09 19.65 -8.32
CA THR A 98 -3.80 20.36 -8.19
C THR A 98 -2.64 19.36 -8.18
N SER A 99 -1.68 19.59 -9.06
CA SER A 99 -0.37 18.91 -9.03
C SER A 99 0.53 19.55 -7.99
N VAL A 100 1.11 18.73 -7.11
CA VAL A 100 2.10 19.13 -6.10
C VAL A 100 3.26 18.14 -6.08
N GLN A 101 4.44 18.59 -5.67
CA GLN A 101 5.54 17.71 -5.31
C GLN A 101 5.53 17.46 -3.79
N ALA A 102 5.92 16.26 -3.36
CA ALA A 102 6.10 15.87 -1.98
C ALA A 102 7.51 15.29 -1.77
N SER A 103 8.32 15.92 -0.92
CA SER A 103 9.69 15.55 -0.54
C SER A 103 9.93 15.90 0.93
N GLN A 104 11.16 15.74 1.42
CA GLN A 104 11.54 16.13 2.78
C GLN A 104 11.38 17.65 3.03
N ASP A 105 11.59 18.47 2.00
CA ASP A 105 11.56 19.95 2.11
C ASP A 105 10.26 20.57 1.55
N ILE A 106 9.52 19.84 0.72
CA ILE A 106 8.34 20.33 0.00
C ILE A 106 7.14 19.43 0.38
N ASN A 107 6.11 19.99 1.01
CA ASN A 107 4.95 19.24 1.53
C ASN A 107 5.34 18.00 2.39
N PRO A 108 6.19 18.13 3.43
CA PRO A 108 6.74 17.00 4.18
C PRO A 108 5.69 16.09 4.84
N GLU A 109 4.55 16.65 5.28
CA GLU A 109 3.46 15.84 5.85
C GLU A 109 2.80 14.93 4.80
N LEU A 110 2.68 15.37 3.55
CA LEU A 110 2.20 14.54 2.44
C LEU A 110 3.24 13.48 2.08
N PHE A 111 4.53 13.86 2.06
CA PHE A 111 5.63 12.95 1.77
C PHE A 111 5.72 11.80 2.78
N TRP A 112 5.65 12.12 4.09
CA TRP A 112 5.57 11.13 5.16
C TRP A 112 4.30 10.27 5.05
N SER A 113 3.15 10.87 4.76
CA SER A 113 1.87 10.13 4.67
C SER A 113 1.84 9.12 3.52
N LEU A 114 2.52 9.42 2.41
CA LEU A 114 2.68 8.50 1.27
C LEU A 114 3.68 7.37 1.55
N LYS A 115 4.52 7.47 2.60
CA LYS A 115 5.40 6.39 3.07
C LYS A 115 4.63 5.45 4.01
N GLY A 116 3.76 4.62 3.42
CA GLY A 116 3.02 3.54 4.10
C GLY A 116 1.51 3.78 4.24
N GLY A 117 1.02 5.00 3.97
CA GLY A 117 -0.41 5.32 4.03
C GLY A 117 -1.23 5.00 2.76
N ALA A 118 -0.64 4.33 1.77
CA ALA A 118 -1.26 3.93 0.51
C ALA A 118 -1.81 5.12 -0.32
N GLY A 119 -2.72 4.86 -1.26
CA GLY A 119 -3.31 5.85 -2.18
C GLY A 119 -4.30 6.85 -1.55
N ASN A 120 -4.33 6.99 -0.22
CA ASN A 120 -5.33 7.80 0.50
C ASN A 120 -5.17 9.33 0.33
N PHE A 121 -4.05 9.79 -0.23
CA PHE A 121 -3.65 11.21 -0.21
C PHE A 121 -3.57 11.88 -1.58
N GLY A 122 -3.74 11.11 -2.66
CA GLY A 122 -3.68 11.60 -4.04
C GLY A 122 -3.17 10.54 -5.02
N LEU A 123 -3.21 10.88 -6.30
CA LEU A 123 -2.71 10.07 -7.40
C LEU A 123 -1.24 10.40 -7.63
N VAL A 124 -0.34 9.48 -7.27
CA VAL A 124 1.10 9.67 -7.52
C VAL A 124 1.43 9.39 -8.98
N THR A 125 1.97 10.40 -9.67
CA THR A 125 2.30 10.37 -11.10
C THR A 125 3.80 10.24 -11.38
N LYS A 126 4.65 10.42 -10.38
CA LYS A 126 6.10 10.13 -10.48
C LYS A 126 6.67 9.73 -9.12
N PHE A 127 7.63 8.81 -9.15
CA PHE A 127 8.43 8.37 -8.01
C PHE A 127 9.90 8.70 -8.32
N VAL A 128 10.59 9.41 -7.44
CA VAL A 128 12.05 9.57 -7.51
C VAL A 128 12.66 8.74 -6.40
N MET A 129 13.43 7.72 -6.75
CA MET A 129 13.92 6.70 -5.80
C MET A 129 15.44 6.60 -5.82
N LYS A 130 16.04 6.34 -4.66
CA LYS A 130 17.48 6.05 -4.54
C LYS A 130 17.84 4.75 -5.23
N THR A 131 19.05 4.71 -5.76
CA THR A 131 19.66 3.54 -6.39
C THR A 131 21.03 3.25 -5.75
N TYR A 132 21.44 1.99 -5.80
CA TYR A 132 22.60 1.46 -5.10
C TYR A 132 23.46 0.63 -6.04
N ASP A 133 24.79 0.70 -5.90
CA ASP A 133 25.73 -0.10 -6.69
C ASP A 133 25.68 -1.57 -6.24
N VAL A 134 24.82 -2.35 -6.88
CA VAL A 134 24.66 -3.79 -6.65
C VAL A 134 24.78 -4.51 -8.01
N PRO A 135 26.00 -4.56 -8.59
CA PRO A 135 26.23 -5.15 -9.91
C PRO A 135 25.89 -6.64 -9.96
N LEU A 136 26.18 -7.36 -8.88
CA LEU A 136 26.02 -8.80 -8.75
C LEU A 136 25.47 -9.14 -7.37
N VAL A 137 24.72 -10.22 -7.33
CA VAL A 137 24.11 -10.81 -6.13
C VAL A 137 24.27 -12.33 -6.19
N THR A 138 24.37 -12.97 -5.04
CA THR A 138 24.23 -14.43 -4.97
C THR A 138 22.77 -14.74 -4.62
N SER A 139 22.10 -15.34 -5.60
CA SER A 139 20.79 -15.95 -5.43
C SER A 139 20.91 -17.31 -4.73
N THR A 140 19.89 -17.68 -3.96
CA THR A 140 19.77 -19.00 -3.34
C THR A 140 18.38 -19.56 -3.57
N THR A 141 18.30 -20.80 -4.04
CA THR A 141 17.06 -21.58 -4.12
C THR A 141 17.29 -22.90 -3.43
N GLN A 142 16.61 -23.13 -2.31
CA GLN A 142 16.71 -24.40 -1.57
C GLN A 142 15.32 -24.98 -1.29
N VAL A 143 15.19 -26.28 -1.46
CA VAL A 143 13.95 -27.07 -1.28
C VAL A 143 14.25 -28.21 -0.33
N PHE A 144 13.42 -28.42 0.68
CA PHE A 144 13.65 -29.38 1.76
C PHE A 144 12.52 -30.42 1.84
N ASN A 145 12.78 -31.53 2.54
CA ASN A 145 11.76 -32.49 2.92
C ASN A 145 10.95 -31.99 4.13
N GLU A 146 9.72 -32.50 4.33
CA GLU A 146 8.87 -32.15 5.48
C GLU A 146 9.55 -32.42 6.84
N SER A 147 10.39 -33.46 6.93
CA SER A 147 11.17 -33.76 8.14
C SER A 147 12.14 -32.65 8.56
N ALA A 148 12.48 -31.73 7.65
CA ALA A 148 13.35 -30.59 7.92
C ALA A 148 12.62 -29.35 8.48
N VAL A 149 11.28 -29.34 8.53
CA VAL A 149 10.48 -28.16 8.94
C VAL A 149 10.94 -27.55 10.28
N PRO A 150 11.23 -28.31 11.36
CA PRO A 150 11.69 -27.71 12.62
C PRO A 150 13.00 -26.93 12.45
N ALA A 151 13.98 -27.50 11.74
CA ALA A 151 15.27 -26.86 11.48
C ALA A 151 15.12 -25.66 10.53
N PHE A 152 14.25 -25.75 9.54
CA PHE A 152 13.96 -24.67 8.58
C PHE A 152 13.29 -23.45 9.25
N ILE A 153 12.33 -23.68 10.16
CA ILE A 153 11.72 -22.62 10.96
C ILE A 153 12.75 -22.02 11.92
N LYS A 154 13.60 -22.83 12.56
CA LYS A 154 14.70 -22.29 13.38
C LYS A 154 15.66 -21.43 12.55
N ALA A 155 16.07 -21.87 11.37
CA ALA A 155 16.93 -21.10 10.46
C ALA A 155 16.27 -19.78 10.02
N THR A 156 14.94 -19.75 9.88
CA THR A 156 14.16 -18.52 9.63
C THR A 156 14.27 -17.54 10.80
N CYS A 157 14.06 -18.01 12.04
CA CYS A 157 14.25 -17.17 13.23
C CYS A 157 15.69 -16.67 13.37
N ASP A 158 16.66 -17.57 13.19
CA ASP A 158 18.09 -17.23 13.27
C ASP A 158 18.47 -16.17 12.23
N MET A 159 17.97 -16.25 10.99
CA MET A 159 18.22 -15.24 9.94
C MET A 159 17.73 -13.84 10.34
N VAL A 160 16.56 -13.77 11.00
CA VAL A 160 15.93 -12.51 11.44
C VAL A 160 16.58 -11.94 12.71
N LEU A 161 17.11 -12.80 13.59
CA LEU A 161 17.75 -12.40 14.85
C LEU A 161 19.25 -12.10 14.71
N SER A 162 19.95 -12.75 13.77
CA SER A 162 21.39 -12.56 13.51
C SER A 162 21.70 -11.41 12.54
N GLU A 163 20.73 -10.54 12.28
CA GLU A 163 20.82 -9.44 11.33
C GLU A 163 21.29 -8.14 12.01
N ASP A 164 22.30 -7.50 11.43
CA ASP A 164 22.90 -6.25 11.90
C ASP A 164 22.80 -5.09 10.88
N GLY A 165 22.25 -5.36 9.68
CA GLY A 165 22.11 -4.38 8.60
C GLY A 165 23.38 -4.16 7.78
N SER A 166 24.46 -4.90 8.01
CA SER A 166 25.74 -4.73 7.30
C SER A 166 25.71 -5.16 5.84
N VAL A 167 24.99 -6.26 5.54
CA VAL A 167 24.92 -6.89 4.21
C VAL A 167 23.46 -7.12 3.82
N GLY A 168 23.00 -6.47 2.77
CA GLY A 168 21.67 -6.64 2.18
C GLY A 168 21.36 -8.11 1.86
N ALA A 169 20.40 -8.70 2.58
CA ALA A 169 19.99 -10.08 2.39
C ALA A 169 18.56 -10.34 2.91
N GLY A 170 17.86 -11.25 2.24
CA GLY A 170 16.50 -11.62 2.61
C GLY A 170 15.93 -12.65 1.66
N ALA A 171 14.70 -13.10 1.92
CA ALA A 171 14.08 -14.17 1.16
C ALA A 171 12.56 -14.09 1.04
N VAL A 172 12.03 -14.92 0.14
CA VAL A 172 10.68 -15.49 0.22
C VAL A 172 10.84 -16.86 0.88
N ILE A 173 10.13 -17.10 1.99
CA ILE A 173 10.26 -18.29 2.84
C ILE A 173 8.88 -18.92 2.97
N ASN A 174 8.68 -20.07 2.32
CA ASN A 174 7.36 -20.69 2.15
C ASN A 174 7.37 -22.15 2.63
N LEU A 175 6.26 -22.59 3.19
CA LEU A 175 5.92 -23.98 3.41
C LEU A 175 4.65 -24.27 2.59
N ASN A 176 4.81 -25.03 1.52
CA ASN A 176 3.73 -25.30 0.56
C ASN A 176 3.14 -26.68 0.86
N TYR A 177 1.82 -26.79 1.02
CA TYR A 177 1.15 -28.08 1.19
C TYR A 177 0.65 -28.61 -0.16
N ASN A 178 0.97 -29.87 -0.47
CA ASN A 178 0.44 -30.56 -1.65
C ASN A 178 -0.71 -31.48 -1.23
N VAL A 179 -1.94 -31.17 -1.65
CA VAL A 179 -3.13 -31.97 -1.29
C VAL A 179 -3.11 -33.41 -1.78
N SER A 180 -2.43 -33.68 -2.90
CA SER A 180 -2.39 -35.01 -3.51
C SER A 180 -1.42 -35.94 -2.79
N THR A 181 -0.26 -35.43 -2.36
CA THR A 181 0.73 -36.21 -1.61
C THR A 181 0.57 -36.12 -0.10
N LYS A 182 -0.19 -35.12 0.38
CA LYS A 182 -0.33 -34.72 1.79
C LYS A 182 0.97 -34.30 2.49
N LEU A 183 2.01 -33.99 1.71
CA LEU A 183 3.31 -33.56 2.21
C LEU A 183 3.46 -32.04 2.18
N VAL A 184 4.27 -31.51 3.10
CA VAL A 184 4.73 -30.11 3.06
C VAL A 184 6.14 -30.02 2.51
N THR A 185 6.33 -29.07 1.60
CA THR A 185 7.64 -28.75 1.02
C THR A 185 8.09 -27.36 1.47
N PRO A 186 9.04 -27.25 2.41
CA PRO A 186 9.70 -25.99 2.76
C PRO A 186 10.61 -25.52 1.62
N GLN A 187 10.55 -24.23 1.31
CA GLN A 187 11.29 -23.61 0.22
C GLN A 187 11.77 -22.21 0.61
N ILE A 188 13.00 -21.89 0.20
CA ILE A 188 13.56 -20.54 0.33
C ILE A 188 14.08 -20.06 -1.02
N PHE A 189 13.65 -18.86 -1.41
CA PHE A 189 14.13 -18.10 -2.57
C PHE A 189 14.74 -16.81 -2.04
N GLY A 190 16.06 -16.78 -1.89
CA GLY A 190 16.80 -15.70 -1.26
C GLY A 190 17.78 -14.99 -2.18
N LEU A 191 18.17 -13.80 -1.77
CA LEU A 191 19.14 -12.95 -2.46
C LEU A 191 20.07 -12.30 -1.43
N GLN A 192 21.36 -12.21 -1.70
CA GLN A 192 22.35 -11.47 -0.91
C GLN A 192 23.24 -10.64 -1.84
N GLU A 193 23.59 -9.42 -1.44
CA GLU A 193 24.50 -8.50 -2.16
C GLU A 193 25.98 -8.93 -2.11
N THR A 194 26.26 -10.15 -2.54
CA THR A 194 27.59 -10.76 -2.52
C THR A 194 27.89 -11.49 -3.82
N THR A 195 29.15 -11.86 -4.01
CA THR A 195 29.59 -12.88 -4.99
C THR A 195 30.02 -14.18 -4.31
N GLU A 196 29.95 -14.26 -2.98
CA GLU A 196 30.17 -15.47 -2.20
C GLU A 196 29.11 -16.53 -2.52
N SER A 197 29.54 -17.77 -2.75
CA SER A 197 28.66 -18.91 -3.00
C SER A 197 29.22 -20.16 -2.30
N PRO A 198 28.50 -20.78 -1.34
CA PRO A 198 27.16 -20.42 -0.85
C PRO A 198 27.13 -19.06 -0.12
N PRO A 199 26.02 -18.30 -0.22
CA PRO A 199 25.89 -16.99 0.42
C PRO A 199 25.74 -17.10 1.95
N SER A 200 26.63 -16.43 2.69
CA SER A 200 26.77 -16.52 4.15
C SER A 200 25.50 -16.27 4.97
N ARG A 201 24.63 -15.31 4.58
CA ARG A 201 23.38 -15.01 5.32
C ARG A 201 22.36 -16.15 5.28
N PHE A 202 22.58 -17.17 4.43
CA PHE A 202 21.75 -18.36 4.33
C PHE A 202 22.44 -19.64 4.85
N ALA A 203 23.59 -19.53 5.52
CA ALA A 203 24.37 -20.68 6.01
C ALA A 203 23.55 -21.67 6.86
N ASN A 204 22.66 -21.18 7.73
CA ASN A 204 21.81 -22.05 8.56
C ASN A 204 20.81 -22.88 7.74
N PHE A 205 20.33 -22.37 6.60
CA PHE A 205 19.52 -23.16 5.65
C PHE A 205 20.40 -24.13 4.86
N THR A 206 21.62 -23.71 4.48
CA THR A 206 22.59 -24.55 3.76
C THR A 206 23.11 -25.73 4.59
N ALA A 207 23.10 -25.62 5.92
CA ALA A 207 23.44 -26.71 6.84
C ALA A 207 22.36 -27.83 6.90
N ILE A 208 21.13 -27.56 6.49
CA ILE A 208 20.02 -28.53 6.51
C ILE A 208 20.13 -29.44 5.27
N PRO A 209 19.89 -30.77 5.38
CA PRO A 209 19.77 -31.64 4.21
C PRO A 209 18.62 -31.20 3.28
N ALA A 210 18.95 -30.86 2.03
CA ALA A 210 18.02 -30.34 1.04
C ALA A 210 17.79 -31.34 -0.11
N VAL A 211 16.57 -31.35 -0.65
CA VAL A 211 16.21 -32.07 -1.88
C VAL A 211 16.83 -31.39 -3.10
N LYS A 212 16.87 -30.05 -3.07
CA LYS A 212 17.47 -29.22 -4.12
C LYS A 212 18.17 -28.02 -3.48
N ARG A 213 19.36 -27.69 -3.97
CA ARG A 213 20.14 -26.52 -3.55
C ARG A 213 20.83 -25.93 -4.78
N ILE A 214 20.59 -24.65 -5.03
CA ILE A 214 21.23 -23.88 -6.10
C ILE A 214 21.69 -22.55 -5.51
N HIS A 215 22.94 -22.18 -5.79
CA HIS A 215 23.50 -20.87 -5.46
C HIS A 215 24.17 -20.31 -6.71
N ASN A 216 23.66 -19.18 -7.23
CA ASN A 216 24.16 -18.56 -8.46
C ASN A 216 24.51 -17.09 -8.22
N VAL A 217 25.75 -16.72 -8.51
CA VAL A 217 26.14 -15.31 -8.70
C VAL A 217 25.50 -14.84 -10.00
N THR A 218 24.75 -13.74 -9.96
CA THR A 218 23.96 -13.25 -11.08
C THR A 218 23.72 -11.74 -10.94
N GLU A 219 23.32 -11.07 -12.01
CA GLU A 219 22.82 -9.69 -11.91
C GLU A 219 21.39 -9.70 -11.32
N PRO A 220 20.97 -8.70 -10.52
CA PRO A 220 19.64 -8.69 -9.91
C PRO A 220 18.49 -8.84 -10.92
N VAL A 221 18.59 -8.21 -12.09
CA VAL A 221 17.56 -8.29 -13.14
C VAL A 221 17.30 -9.73 -13.62
N HIS A 222 18.36 -10.54 -13.74
CA HIS A 222 18.29 -11.94 -14.16
C HIS A 222 17.70 -12.88 -13.10
N TRP A 223 17.62 -12.43 -11.85
CA TRP A 223 16.86 -13.09 -10.78
C TRP A 223 15.40 -12.67 -10.82
N HIS A 224 15.12 -11.36 -10.79
CA HIS A 224 13.76 -10.83 -10.74
C HIS A 224 12.92 -11.17 -11.98
N SER A 225 13.50 -11.22 -13.18
CA SER A 225 12.78 -11.54 -14.43
C SER A 225 12.18 -12.96 -14.47
N LYS A 226 12.66 -13.86 -13.60
CA LYS A 226 12.20 -15.25 -13.44
C LYS A 226 11.18 -15.43 -12.32
N LEU A 227 11.03 -14.45 -11.44
CA LEU A 227 10.12 -14.52 -10.29
C LEU A 227 8.75 -13.96 -10.66
N GLU A 228 7.96 -14.75 -11.39
CA GLU A 228 6.54 -14.44 -11.55
C GLU A 228 5.82 -14.41 -10.19
N SER A 229 4.74 -13.63 -10.10
CA SER A 229 3.88 -13.68 -8.91
C SER A 229 3.23 -15.08 -8.85
N PRO A 230 3.42 -15.86 -7.76
CA PRO A 230 3.04 -17.26 -7.75
C PRO A 230 1.53 -17.41 -7.91
N ASN A 231 1.14 -18.18 -8.94
CA ASN A 231 -0.20 -18.69 -9.20
C ASN A 231 -1.33 -17.72 -8.84
N GLN A 232 -1.49 -16.67 -9.65
CA GLN A 232 -2.76 -15.94 -9.77
C GLN A 232 -3.83 -16.86 -10.40
N MET A 233 -4.23 -17.89 -9.65
CA MET A 233 -5.58 -18.41 -9.78
C MET A 233 -6.55 -17.28 -9.43
N PHE A 234 -7.74 -17.29 -10.02
CA PHE A 234 -8.68 -16.17 -9.91
C PHE A 234 -9.10 -15.85 -8.47
N ARG A 235 -8.88 -16.77 -7.51
CA ARG A 235 -9.11 -16.58 -6.07
C ARG A 235 -7.87 -16.87 -5.25
N ILE A 236 -7.56 -15.97 -4.33
CA ILE A 236 -6.51 -16.14 -3.33
C ILE A 236 -6.88 -15.37 -2.05
N GLN A 237 -6.77 -16.04 -0.92
CA GLN A 237 -6.88 -15.45 0.40
C GLN A 237 -5.48 -15.27 0.98
N PHE A 238 -5.12 -14.02 1.27
CA PHE A 238 -4.02 -13.70 2.16
C PHE A 238 -4.54 -13.35 3.56
N GLY A 239 -3.73 -13.57 4.58
CA GLY A 239 -3.94 -12.99 5.89
C GLY A 239 -2.78 -13.35 6.80
N HIS A 240 -2.34 -12.41 7.63
CA HIS A 240 -1.14 -12.60 8.44
C HIS A 240 -1.28 -11.99 9.82
N HIS A 241 -0.37 -12.33 10.72
CA HIS A 241 -0.12 -11.57 11.94
C HIS A 241 1.38 -11.51 12.22
N THR A 242 1.77 -10.57 13.07
CA THR A 242 3.17 -10.35 13.44
C THR A 242 3.50 -11.03 14.77
N ILE A 243 4.63 -11.73 14.82
CA ILE A 243 5.16 -12.40 16.01
C ILE A 243 6.63 -12.06 16.21
N LYS A 244 7.10 -12.01 17.46
CA LYS A 244 8.53 -12.06 17.78
C LYS A 244 9.11 -13.42 17.36
N PRO A 245 10.34 -13.51 16.81
CA PRO A 245 10.93 -14.77 16.38
C PRO A 245 11.08 -15.76 17.54
N ASP A 246 10.25 -16.81 17.51
CA ASP A 246 10.28 -17.93 18.44
C ASP A 246 10.08 -19.21 17.62
N ALA A 247 11.11 -20.05 17.58
CA ALA A 247 11.14 -21.22 16.68
C ALA A 247 10.15 -22.30 17.10
N ASP A 248 9.97 -22.53 18.39
CA ASP A 248 9.06 -23.54 18.93
C ASP A 248 7.60 -23.12 18.71
N GLN A 249 7.29 -21.83 18.93
CA GLN A 249 5.96 -21.29 18.68
C GLN A 249 5.64 -21.20 17.19
N LEU A 250 6.59 -20.86 16.31
CA LEU A 250 6.38 -20.91 14.86
C LEU A 250 6.24 -22.35 14.34
N PHE A 251 6.96 -23.32 14.93
CA PHE A 251 6.75 -24.73 14.62
C PHE A 251 5.37 -25.22 15.08
N TRP A 252 4.89 -24.77 16.25
CA TRP A 252 3.51 -25.02 16.67
C TRP A 252 2.49 -24.38 15.72
N VAL A 253 2.68 -23.12 15.30
CA VAL A 253 1.84 -22.44 14.29
C VAL A 253 1.78 -23.26 12.99
N TYR A 254 2.94 -23.74 12.53
CA TYR A 254 3.03 -24.65 11.39
C TYR A 254 2.19 -25.92 11.59
N GLN A 255 2.33 -26.63 12.72
CA GLN A 255 1.57 -27.84 13.01
C GLN A 255 0.05 -27.58 13.02
N GLN A 256 -0.37 -26.45 13.61
CA GLN A 256 -1.78 -26.08 13.65
C GLN A 256 -2.35 -25.75 12.27
N TRP A 257 -1.58 -25.06 11.42
CA TRP A 257 -1.94 -24.79 10.03
C TRP A 257 -1.99 -26.08 9.21
N ARG A 258 -0.94 -26.91 9.27
CA ARG A 258 -0.85 -28.21 8.58
C ARG A 258 -2.04 -29.13 8.88
N ASN A 259 -2.49 -29.17 10.13
CA ASN A 259 -3.66 -29.95 10.53
C ASN A 259 -4.96 -29.32 10.01
N ALA A 260 -5.13 -28.00 10.17
CA ALA A 260 -6.34 -27.29 9.73
C ALA A 260 -6.53 -27.31 8.20
N VAL A 261 -5.47 -27.49 7.41
CA VAL A 261 -5.57 -27.62 5.95
C VAL A 261 -6.40 -28.85 5.53
N GLU A 262 -6.49 -29.91 6.34
CA GLU A 262 -7.34 -31.07 6.01
C GLU A 262 -8.85 -30.69 5.98
N ASP A 263 -9.27 -29.62 6.68
CA ASP A 263 -10.65 -29.10 6.68
C ASP A 263 -11.09 -28.47 5.33
N ILE A 264 -10.11 -28.20 4.43
CA ILE A 264 -10.30 -27.59 3.12
C ILE A 264 -9.62 -28.39 1.98
N ALA A 265 -9.07 -29.57 2.27
CA ALA A 265 -8.29 -30.34 1.29
C ALA A 265 -9.13 -30.91 0.11
N ASP A 266 -10.46 -30.91 0.24
CA ASP A 266 -11.42 -31.26 -0.81
C ASP A 266 -11.80 -30.08 -1.72
N VAL A 267 -11.42 -28.84 -1.38
CA VAL A 267 -11.67 -27.66 -2.21
C VAL A 267 -10.90 -27.78 -3.54
N LYS A 268 -11.59 -27.52 -4.66
CA LYS A 268 -11.00 -27.75 -5.99
C LYS A 268 -9.84 -26.79 -6.25
N GLY A 269 -8.70 -27.37 -6.63
CA GLY A 269 -7.49 -26.61 -7.00
C GLY A 269 -6.77 -25.99 -5.81
N ILE A 270 -7.14 -26.31 -4.57
CA ILE A 270 -6.62 -25.63 -3.38
C ILE A 270 -5.08 -25.73 -3.27
N LEU A 271 -4.42 -24.59 -3.10
CA LEU A 271 -2.97 -24.46 -2.91
C LEU A 271 -2.66 -23.72 -1.59
N PRO A 272 -2.66 -24.41 -0.44
CA PRO A 272 -2.36 -23.81 0.85
C PRO A 272 -0.85 -23.57 1.02
N THR A 273 -0.49 -22.34 1.39
CA THR A 273 0.89 -21.94 1.70
C THR A 273 0.95 -21.20 3.04
N LEU A 274 1.94 -21.54 3.86
CA LEU A 274 2.35 -20.75 5.03
C LEU A 274 3.65 -20.01 4.68
N VAL A 275 3.62 -18.68 4.78
CA VAL A 275 4.73 -17.78 4.42
C VAL A 275 5.28 -17.12 5.69
N LEU A 276 6.60 -16.99 5.78
CA LEU A 276 7.29 -16.37 6.92
C LEU A 276 8.11 -15.17 6.42
N ASN A 277 7.49 -13.99 6.29
CA ASN A 277 8.22 -12.78 5.88
C ASN A 277 9.04 -12.21 7.05
N SER A 278 10.29 -11.84 6.78
CA SER A 278 11.20 -11.22 7.74
C SER A 278 10.95 -9.72 7.91
N ALA A 279 10.80 -9.25 9.15
CA ALA A 279 10.76 -7.83 9.51
C ALA A 279 11.84 -7.54 10.58
N PRO A 280 13.14 -7.50 10.21
CA PRO A 280 14.23 -7.25 11.15
C PRO A 280 14.22 -5.81 11.66
N LYS A 281 14.64 -5.62 12.90
CA LYS A 281 14.71 -4.30 13.56
C LYS A 281 15.55 -3.27 12.81
N SER A 282 16.56 -3.71 12.08
CA SER A 282 17.42 -2.86 11.25
C SER A 282 16.64 -2.15 10.14
N ALA A 283 15.61 -2.79 9.55
CA ALA A 283 14.74 -2.16 8.58
C ALA A 283 13.91 -1.01 9.18
N ALA A 284 13.39 -1.22 10.40
CA ALA A 284 12.70 -0.18 11.16
C ALA A 284 13.65 0.95 11.57
N ALA A 285 14.90 0.62 11.93
CA ALA A 285 15.93 1.61 12.27
C ALA A 285 16.28 2.51 11.07
N VAL A 286 16.40 1.96 9.84
CA VAL A 286 16.58 2.78 8.63
C VAL A 286 15.39 3.71 8.42
N GLY A 287 14.15 3.20 8.52
CA GLY A 287 12.94 4.00 8.38
C GLY A 287 12.84 5.14 9.39
N LYS A 288 13.23 4.91 10.66
CA LYS A 288 13.27 5.93 11.73
C LYS A 288 14.38 6.95 11.54
N ASN A 289 15.55 6.53 11.06
CA ASN A 289 16.77 7.35 11.01
C ASN A 289 17.01 8.04 9.65
N ASN A 290 16.12 7.87 8.66
CA ASN A 290 16.22 8.50 7.34
C ASN A 290 15.93 10.02 7.31
N GLY A 291 15.68 10.65 8.47
CA GLY A 291 15.37 12.09 8.59
C GLY A 291 13.91 12.47 8.33
N VAL A 292 13.05 11.51 7.97
CA VAL A 292 11.63 11.72 7.61
C VAL A 292 10.70 10.85 8.46
N GLY A 293 11.11 9.60 8.73
CA GLY A 293 10.22 8.57 9.25
C GLY A 293 9.35 7.94 8.17
N ASN A 294 8.52 6.98 8.58
CA ASN A 294 7.44 6.41 7.79
C ASN A 294 6.22 6.13 8.67
N ALA A 295 5.11 5.69 8.06
CA ALA A 295 3.83 5.51 8.73
C ALA A 295 3.75 4.27 9.63
N PHE A 296 4.61 3.25 9.46
CA PHE A 296 4.45 1.96 10.14
C PHE A 296 4.61 2.01 11.66
N GLY A 297 5.50 2.87 12.17
CA GLY A 297 5.76 2.98 13.61
C GLY A 297 6.37 1.73 14.27
N LEU A 298 7.07 0.88 13.49
CA LEU A 298 7.72 -0.32 14.02
C LEU A 298 8.81 0.02 15.06
N ASP A 299 8.97 -0.87 16.04
CA ASP A 299 10.05 -0.82 17.03
C ASP A 299 11.42 -1.00 16.36
N THR A 300 12.44 -0.32 16.89
CA THR A 300 13.84 -0.42 16.42
C THR A 300 14.70 -1.36 17.23
N GLU A 301 14.20 -1.85 18.36
CA GLU A 301 14.93 -2.76 19.24
C GLU A 301 14.52 -4.23 19.05
N GLU A 302 13.33 -4.46 18.51
CA GLU A 302 12.68 -5.76 18.32
C GLU A 302 12.57 -6.14 16.84
N SER A 303 13.01 -7.37 16.50
CA SER A 303 12.77 -7.96 15.19
C SER A 303 11.48 -8.79 15.21
N TYR A 304 10.84 -8.95 14.06
CA TYR A 304 9.59 -9.70 13.91
C TYR A 304 9.58 -10.62 12.68
N ILE A 305 8.65 -11.58 12.70
CA ILE A 305 8.24 -12.38 11.54
C ILE A 305 6.75 -12.13 11.30
N TRP A 306 6.37 -11.87 10.05
CA TRP A 306 4.98 -11.86 9.61
C TRP A 306 4.66 -13.28 9.14
N TRP A 307 3.89 -14.02 9.94
CA TRP A 307 3.43 -15.36 9.57
C TRP A 307 2.09 -15.22 8.86
N GLN A 308 2.07 -15.64 7.60
CA GLN A 308 1.00 -15.37 6.64
C GLN A 308 0.46 -16.68 6.08
N ILE A 309 -0.86 -16.83 6.08
CA ILE A 309 -1.53 -17.84 5.29
C ILE A 309 -1.83 -17.23 3.92
N ALA A 310 -1.42 -17.94 2.87
CA ALA A 310 -1.65 -17.61 1.48
C ALA A 310 -2.23 -18.85 0.81
N THR A 311 -3.53 -18.84 0.53
CA THR A 311 -4.27 -20.01 0.03
C THR A 311 -5.08 -19.61 -1.19
N SER A 312 -4.88 -20.27 -2.33
CA SER A 312 -5.66 -20.05 -3.56
C SER A 312 -6.49 -21.26 -3.94
N TRP A 313 -7.60 -21.06 -4.66
CA TRP A 313 -8.53 -22.11 -5.12
C TRP A 313 -9.17 -21.75 -6.47
N ASP A 314 -9.84 -22.71 -7.12
CA ASP A 314 -10.48 -22.52 -8.42
C ASP A 314 -11.83 -21.77 -8.34
N ARG A 315 -12.67 -22.19 -7.40
CA ARG A 315 -14.14 -22.17 -7.49
C ARG A 315 -14.81 -21.07 -6.65
N PRO A 316 -15.72 -20.24 -7.23
CA PRO A 316 -16.44 -19.23 -6.45
C PRO A 316 -17.35 -19.81 -5.36
N GLU A 317 -17.88 -21.02 -5.56
CA GLU A 317 -18.72 -21.68 -4.56
C GLU A 317 -17.98 -22.00 -3.24
N ASP A 318 -16.65 -22.02 -3.25
CA ASP A 318 -15.80 -22.28 -2.09
C ASP A 318 -15.32 -20.99 -1.38
N ASP A 319 -15.56 -19.78 -1.94
CA ASP A 319 -15.00 -18.50 -1.47
C ASP A 319 -15.23 -18.28 0.04
N LEU A 320 -16.51 -18.27 0.46
CA LEU A 320 -16.90 -18.09 1.87
C LEU A 320 -16.36 -19.18 2.81
N ARG A 321 -16.12 -20.40 2.31
CA ARG A 321 -15.60 -21.52 3.11
C ARG A 321 -14.12 -21.30 3.40
N VAL A 322 -13.32 -20.94 2.40
CA VAL A 322 -11.89 -20.71 2.55
C VAL A 322 -11.62 -19.41 3.33
N GLU A 323 -12.40 -18.36 3.10
CA GLU A 323 -12.37 -17.12 3.89
C GLU A 323 -12.63 -17.36 5.38
N ALA A 324 -13.74 -18.07 5.71
CA ALA A 324 -14.11 -18.37 7.09
C ALA A 324 -13.07 -19.26 7.77
N TRP A 325 -12.54 -20.26 7.06
CA TRP A 325 -11.44 -21.10 7.54
C TRP A 325 -10.20 -20.26 7.89
N ALA A 326 -9.73 -19.42 6.95
CA ALA A 326 -8.54 -18.60 7.14
C ALA A 326 -8.71 -17.62 8.30
N LYS A 327 -9.85 -16.93 8.38
CA LYS A 327 -10.18 -15.98 9.45
C LYS A 327 -10.20 -16.63 10.84
N ASN A 328 -10.85 -17.79 10.97
CA ASN A 328 -10.94 -18.52 12.23
C ASN A 328 -9.56 -19.07 12.65
N LEU A 329 -8.78 -19.59 11.70
CA LEU A 329 -7.43 -20.09 11.96
C LEU A 329 -6.48 -18.97 12.40
N LEU A 330 -6.41 -17.86 11.65
CA LEU A 330 -5.60 -16.68 11.98
C LEU A 330 -5.95 -16.12 13.37
N GLY A 331 -7.24 -15.92 13.66
CA GLY A 331 -7.68 -15.41 14.96
C GLY A 331 -7.31 -16.31 16.14
N ARG A 332 -7.47 -17.64 15.98
CA ARG A 332 -7.11 -18.64 17.01
C ARG A 332 -5.60 -18.66 17.28
N LEU A 333 -4.78 -18.65 16.23
CA LEU A 333 -3.32 -18.68 16.36
C LEU A 333 -2.76 -17.36 16.89
N HIS A 334 -3.29 -16.22 16.44
CA HIS A 334 -2.91 -14.91 16.98
C HIS A 334 -3.27 -14.77 18.45
N LYS A 335 -4.43 -15.28 18.89
CA LYS A 335 -4.76 -15.35 20.31
C LYS A 335 -3.75 -16.17 21.11
N ALA A 336 -3.35 -17.34 20.63
CA ALA A 336 -2.33 -18.15 21.30
C ALA A 336 -0.97 -17.42 21.40
N ASN A 337 -0.58 -16.67 20.36
CA ASN A 337 0.62 -15.84 20.38
C ASN A 337 0.51 -14.67 21.38
N LYS A 338 -0.68 -14.06 21.53
CA LYS A 338 -0.98 -13.03 22.55
C LYS A 338 -0.88 -13.58 23.96
N ASP A 339 -1.49 -14.74 24.21
CA ASP A 339 -1.48 -15.38 25.54
C ASP A 339 -0.05 -15.77 25.98
N LYS A 340 0.90 -15.89 25.03
CA LYS A 340 2.34 -16.07 25.27
C LYS A 340 3.18 -14.78 25.31
N GLY A 341 2.59 -13.60 25.04
CA GLY A 341 3.33 -12.34 24.95
C GLY A 341 4.26 -12.21 23.73
N LEU A 342 4.09 -13.07 22.72
CA LEU A 342 4.90 -13.10 21.49
C LEU A 342 4.29 -12.32 20.32
N ALA A 343 2.99 -12.04 20.37
CA ALA A 343 2.27 -11.29 19.35
C ALA A 343 2.54 -9.78 19.40
N THR A 344 2.47 -9.12 18.25
CA THR A 344 2.20 -7.68 18.14
C THR A 344 1.07 -7.43 17.16
N GLU A 345 0.37 -6.31 17.31
CA GLU A 345 -0.82 -6.01 16.50
C GLU A 345 -0.49 -5.50 15.09
N PHE A 346 0.77 -5.15 14.81
CA PHE A 346 1.18 -4.62 13.51
C PHE A 346 0.75 -5.54 12.35
N LEU A 347 0.17 -4.95 11.31
CA LEU A 347 -0.21 -5.61 10.07
C LEU A 347 0.28 -4.81 8.85
N TYR A 348 1.10 -5.45 8.03
CA TYR A 348 1.45 -4.96 6.70
C TYR A 348 0.26 -5.10 5.74
N ILE A 349 -0.15 -3.99 5.12
CA ILE A 349 -1.32 -3.91 4.21
C ILE A 349 -1.14 -4.67 2.89
N GLY A 350 0.10 -5.00 2.48
CA GLY A 350 0.33 -5.79 1.27
C GLY A 350 -0.10 -7.26 1.38
N ASP A 351 -0.11 -7.79 2.61
CA ASP A 351 -0.40 -9.19 2.92
C ASP A 351 -1.65 -9.37 3.80
N ALA A 352 -2.34 -8.26 4.12
CA ALA A 352 -3.52 -8.25 4.97
C ALA A 352 -4.76 -8.85 4.27
N ALA A 353 -5.60 -9.53 5.05
CA ALA A 353 -6.91 -10.01 4.61
C ALA A 353 -7.94 -8.88 4.52
N GLU A 354 -9.04 -9.09 3.79
CA GLU A 354 -10.13 -8.12 3.69
C GLU A 354 -10.77 -7.76 5.05
N TRP A 355 -10.81 -8.70 6.00
CA TRP A 355 -11.31 -8.45 7.36
C TRP A 355 -10.29 -7.83 8.32
N GLN A 356 -9.07 -7.52 7.84
CA GLN A 356 -8.01 -6.89 8.64
C GLN A 356 -7.91 -5.40 8.29
N ASP A 357 -7.85 -4.54 9.31
CA ASP A 357 -7.65 -3.09 9.12
C ASP A 357 -6.21 -2.70 9.52
N PRO A 358 -5.23 -2.81 8.60
CA PRO A 358 -3.82 -2.65 8.92
C PRO A 358 -3.44 -1.23 9.35
N ILE A 359 -4.13 -0.20 8.87
CA ILE A 359 -3.77 1.19 9.18
C ILE A 359 -4.05 1.53 10.65
N GLN A 360 -5.03 0.89 11.31
CA GLN A 360 -5.22 1.08 12.76
C GLN A 360 -4.05 0.51 13.60
N THR A 361 -3.24 -0.38 13.03
CA THR A 361 -2.16 -1.08 13.74
C THR A 361 -0.84 -0.30 13.81
N TYR A 362 -0.76 0.83 13.10
CA TYR A 362 0.44 1.68 12.99
C TYR A 362 0.73 2.54 14.24
N GLY A 363 -0.04 2.37 15.31
CA GLY A 363 0.05 3.17 16.53
C GLY A 363 -0.79 4.46 16.48
N GLU A 364 -1.28 4.89 17.65
CA GLU A 364 -2.27 5.97 17.77
C GLU A 364 -1.79 7.31 17.17
N GLU A 365 -0.52 7.67 17.38
CA GLU A 365 0.03 8.95 16.90
C GLU A 365 0.20 8.98 15.38
N ASN A 366 0.71 7.90 14.77
CA ASN A 366 0.80 7.80 13.31
C ASN A 366 -0.59 7.79 12.67
N LEU A 367 -1.53 7.04 13.25
CA LEU A 367 -2.94 7.03 12.82
C LEU A 367 -3.58 8.42 12.92
N ARG A 368 -3.30 9.18 13.99
CA ARG A 368 -3.74 10.57 14.16
C ARG A 368 -3.13 11.47 13.08
N ARG A 369 -1.83 11.37 12.82
CA ARG A 369 -1.11 12.16 11.80
C ARG A 369 -1.62 11.86 10.38
N LEU A 370 -1.81 10.59 10.03
CA LEU A 370 -2.42 10.16 8.75
C LEU A 370 -3.83 10.71 8.58
N ARG A 371 -4.68 10.65 9.62
CA ARG A 371 -6.04 11.23 9.59
C ARG A 371 -5.99 12.75 9.36
N VAL A 372 -5.09 13.46 10.04
CA VAL A 372 -4.88 14.91 9.86
C VAL A 372 -4.39 15.26 8.45
N ALA A 373 -3.43 14.52 7.90
CA ALA A 373 -2.92 14.73 6.54
C ALA A 373 -4.00 14.46 5.46
N ARG A 374 -4.79 13.40 5.63
CA ARG A 374 -5.92 13.05 4.76
C ARG A 374 -6.97 14.16 4.81
N ASP A 375 -7.28 14.65 6.00
CA ASP A 375 -8.21 15.75 6.18
C ASP A 375 -7.67 17.01 5.51
N HIS A 376 -6.39 17.38 5.69
CA HIS A 376 -5.80 18.55 5.01
C HIS A 376 -5.80 18.45 3.48
N ALA A 377 -5.48 17.30 2.90
CA ALA A 377 -5.57 17.09 1.45
C ALA A 377 -7.01 17.32 0.93
N ASN A 378 -8.01 16.89 1.72
CA ASN A 378 -9.44 17.05 1.41
C ASN A 378 -10.02 18.43 1.78
N GLU A 379 -9.46 19.12 2.77
CA GLU A 379 -9.85 20.46 3.24
C GLU A 379 -9.26 21.55 2.36
N ALA A 380 -8.01 21.40 1.88
CA ALA A 380 -7.41 22.33 0.92
C ALA A 380 -8.24 22.41 -0.38
N ASN A 381 -8.79 21.27 -0.84
CA ASN A 381 -9.78 21.23 -1.91
C ASN A 381 -11.00 22.10 -1.57
N PHE A 382 -11.64 21.80 -0.43
CA PHE A 382 -12.84 22.50 0.00
C PHE A 382 -12.62 24.02 0.09
N ILE A 383 -11.52 24.43 0.73
CA ILE A 383 -11.16 25.83 0.96
C ILE A 383 -10.92 26.54 -0.39
N LYS A 384 -10.16 25.93 -1.30
CA LYS A 384 -9.94 26.45 -2.66
C LYS A 384 -11.27 26.64 -3.39
N VAL A 385 -12.10 25.59 -3.46
CA VAL A 385 -13.38 25.64 -4.18
C VAL A 385 -14.35 26.66 -3.57
N MET A 386 -14.35 26.83 -2.24
CA MET A 386 -15.10 27.87 -1.55
C MET A 386 -14.61 29.28 -1.92
N PHE A 387 -13.29 29.50 -1.96
CA PHE A 387 -12.69 30.77 -2.38
C PHE A 387 -12.95 31.09 -3.86
N ASP A 388 -12.79 30.12 -4.76
CA ASP A 388 -13.06 30.23 -6.20
C ASP A 388 -14.53 30.56 -6.50
N ASN A 389 -15.45 30.21 -5.58
CA ASN A 389 -16.87 30.47 -5.68
C ASN A 389 -17.36 31.58 -4.71
N MET A 390 -16.49 32.41 -4.13
CA MET A 390 -16.94 33.54 -3.30
C MET A 390 -17.80 34.52 -4.10
N LYS A 391 -18.97 34.87 -3.55
CA LYS A 391 -19.83 35.95 -4.08
C LYS A 391 -19.45 37.30 -3.48
N THR A 392 -19.19 37.32 -2.17
CA THR A 392 -18.67 38.46 -1.39
C THR A 392 -17.89 37.92 -0.20
N ARG A 393 -17.07 38.71 0.50
CA ARG A 393 -16.60 38.26 1.84
C ARG A 393 -17.73 38.49 2.86
N PRO A 394 -18.19 37.49 3.63
CA PRO A 394 -17.68 36.11 3.79
C PRO A 394 -18.64 35.02 3.22
N ASP A 395 -19.33 35.25 2.11
CA ASP A 395 -20.33 34.33 1.54
C ASP A 395 -19.96 33.78 0.15
N ALA A 396 -20.21 32.49 -0.06
CA ALA A 396 -19.86 31.76 -1.27
C ALA A 396 -21.09 31.23 -2.02
N ASP A 397 -20.91 30.81 -3.26
CA ASP A 397 -21.91 30.11 -4.03
C ASP A 397 -22.03 28.66 -3.57
N TRP A 398 -22.63 28.45 -2.39
CA TRP A 398 -22.64 27.16 -1.71
C TRP A 398 -23.27 26.00 -2.52
N ASP A 399 -24.13 26.31 -3.49
CA ASP A 399 -24.68 25.31 -4.41
C ASP A 399 -23.61 24.87 -5.44
N LYS A 400 -22.85 25.82 -6.02
CA LYS A 400 -21.68 25.48 -6.85
C LYS A 400 -20.54 24.84 -6.07
N VAL A 401 -20.32 25.25 -4.81
CA VAL A 401 -19.33 24.60 -3.92
C VAL A 401 -19.74 23.15 -3.65
N ALA A 402 -21.04 22.88 -3.48
CA ALA A 402 -21.52 21.51 -3.35
C ALA A 402 -21.37 20.71 -4.65
N GLU A 403 -21.79 21.28 -5.78
CA GLU A 403 -21.67 20.69 -7.13
C GLU A 403 -20.21 20.34 -7.46
N THR A 404 -19.29 21.30 -7.34
CA THR A 404 -17.85 21.15 -7.63
C THR A 404 -17.16 20.14 -6.71
N LEU A 405 -17.68 19.91 -5.50
CA LEU A 405 -17.14 18.95 -4.52
C LEU A 405 -17.92 17.63 -4.45
N GLY A 406 -18.91 17.40 -5.33
CA GLY A 406 -19.75 16.19 -5.31
C GLY A 406 -20.58 16.02 -4.02
N LEU A 407 -20.88 17.10 -3.31
CA LEU A 407 -21.66 17.06 -2.07
C LEU A 407 -23.16 17.07 -2.37
N ALA A 408 -23.93 16.30 -1.59
CA ALA A 408 -25.37 16.09 -1.82
C ALA A 408 -26.24 17.36 -1.88
N ASN A 409 -25.77 18.50 -1.35
CA ASN A 409 -26.36 19.84 -1.47
C ASN A 409 -25.52 20.90 -0.72
N SER A 410 -25.88 22.17 -0.91
CA SER A 410 -25.27 23.32 -0.21
C SER A 410 -25.38 23.31 1.31
N LYS A 411 -26.34 22.57 1.91
CA LYS A 411 -26.38 22.38 3.37
C LYS A 411 -25.22 21.51 3.83
N GLY A 412 -24.87 20.47 3.07
CA GLY A 412 -23.66 19.65 3.31
C GLY A 412 -22.37 20.48 3.19
N ALA A 413 -22.26 21.32 2.16
CA ALA A 413 -21.13 22.25 2.02
C ALA A 413 -21.03 23.23 3.21
N LYS A 414 -22.12 23.92 3.56
CA LYS A 414 -22.15 24.86 4.69
C LYS A 414 -21.81 24.21 6.03
N GLU A 415 -22.28 22.98 6.27
CA GLU A 415 -21.95 22.24 7.49
C GLU A 415 -20.46 21.85 7.54
N ARG A 416 -19.89 21.37 6.43
CA ARG A 416 -18.45 21.08 6.33
C ARG A 416 -17.60 22.34 6.54
N PHE A 417 -18.00 23.48 5.96
CA PHE A 417 -17.38 24.78 6.24
C PHE A 417 -17.48 25.20 7.71
N ARG A 418 -18.64 25.01 8.35
CA ARG A 418 -18.85 25.29 9.78
C ARG A 418 -17.94 24.43 10.67
N GLN A 419 -17.75 23.16 10.33
CA GLN A 419 -16.86 22.25 11.05
C GLN A 419 -15.40 22.69 10.92
N MET A 420 -14.93 23.01 9.71
CA MET A 420 -13.58 23.58 9.50
C MET A 420 -13.38 24.92 10.21
N SER A 421 -14.35 25.83 10.13
CA SER A 421 -14.30 27.15 10.79
C SER A 421 -14.16 27.04 12.31
N LYS A 422 -14.75 26.01 12.92
CA LYS A 422 -14.54 25.66 14.34
C LYS A 422 -13.18 25.02 14.58
N LYS A 423 -12.78 24.03 13.77
CA LYS A 423 -11.49 23.30 13.87
C LYS A 423 -10.30 24.26 13.81
N HIS A 424 -10.35 25.23 12.89
CA HIS A 424 -9.28 26.20 12.63
C HIS A 424 -9.52 27.58 13.27
N ASN A 425 -10.52 27.69 14.16
CA ASN A 425 -10.85 28.88 14.94
C ASN A 425 -11.07 30.19 14.13
N TRP A 426 -11.46 30.10 12.85
CA TRP A 426 -11.64 31.26 11.95
C TRP A 426 -12.70 32.29 12.41
N GLY A 427 -13.55 31.92 13.37
CA GLY A 427 -14.56 32.81 13.96
C GLY A 427 -14.11 33.62 15.18
N ALA A 428 -12.95 33.32 15.77
CA ALA A 428 -12.46 34.04 16.95
C ALA A 428 -11.78 35.35 16.56
N ARG A 429 -12.43 36.48 16.85
CA ARG A 429 -11.75 37.76 17.00
C ARG A 429 -11.06 37.78 18.36
N GLU A 430 -9.78 38.18 18.39
CA GLU A 430 -9.14 38.59 19.64
C GLU A 430 -9.95 39.71 20.30
N ALA A 431 -10.38 39.48 21.54
CA ALA A 431 -11.07 40.48 22.34
C ALA A 431 -10.04 41.46 22.90
N GLY A 432 -9.53 42.35 22.05
CA GLY A 432 -8.66 43.46 22.44
C GLY A 432 -9.33 44.30 23.52
N SER A 433 -8.78 44.28 24.73
CA SER A 433 -9.34 44.95 25.89
C SER A 433 -9.12 46.46 25.83
N ALA A 434 -10.15 47.21 25.47
CA ALA A 434 -10.20 48.66 25.63
C ALA A 434 -11.61 49.11 26.04
N SER A 435 -11.90 49.08 27.34
CA SER A 435 -13.11 49.69 27.89
C SER A 435 -12.94 51.21 28.02
N PRO A 436 -13.81 52.04 27.41
CA PRO A 436 -14.00 53.41 27.86
C PRO A 436 -14.90 53.40 29.10
N ALA A 437 -14.42 53.97 30.21
CA ALA A 437 -15.18 54.05 31.46
C ALA A 437 -16.45 54.91 31.32
N LYS A 438 -17.54 54.50 31.95
CA LYS A 438 -18.71 55.35 32.20
C LYS A 438 -18.50 56.21 33.47
N PRO A 439 -18.92 57.48 33.44
CA PRO A 439 -19.57 58.11 34.58
C PRO A 439 -21.10 58.06 34.44
N ALA A 440 -21.83 58.21 35.55
CA ALA A 440 -23.27 57.96 35.66
C ALA A 440 -24.15 59.22 35.51
N GLY A 441 -25.45 59.04 35.21
CA GLY A 441 -26.43 60.12 35.42
C GLY A 441 -27.83 59.97 34.81
N LYS A 442 -28.83 59.74 35.67
CA LYS A 442 -30.25 60.21 35.60
C LYS A 442 -31.24 59.67 34.55
N SER A 443 -32.09 58.73 35.02
CA SER A 443 -33.57 58.88 35.21
C SER A 443 -34.47 59.55 34.15
N SER A 444 -35.45 58.80 33.62
CA SER A 444 -36.93 59.02 33.78
C SER A 444 -37.83 58.69 32.56
N THR A 445 -38.89 57.92 32.84
CA THR A 445 -40.29 57.91 32.30
C THR A 445 -40.67 58.28 30.86
N ALA A 446 -41.28 57.27 30.19
CA ALA A 446 -42.64 57.25 29.59
C ALA A 446 -43.05 58.02 28.29
N ALA A 447 -43.86 57.29 27.50
CA ALA A 447 -44.94 57.71 26.58
C ALA A 447 -44.67 58.22 25.13
N ARG A 448 -45.59 57.79 24.25
CA ARG A 448 -45.81 58.10 22.81
C ARG A 448 -46.68 59.39 22.65
N PRO A 449 -47.11 59.83 21.42
CA PRO A 449 -46.67 59.57 20.03
C PRO A 449 -46.44 60.88 19.20
N HIS A 450 -46.06 60.78 17.91
CA HIS A 450 -46.78 61.50 16.82
C HIS A 450 -46.44 60.99 15.39
N LYS A 451 -47.41 61.20 14.49
CA LYS A 451 -47.43 61.03 13.02
C LYS A 451 -48.24 62.25 12.48
N PRO A 452 -48.39 62.51 11.16
CA PRO A 452 -47.72 61.94 9.97
C PRO A 452 -47.25 63.00 8.93
N ALA A 453 -46.68 62.56 7.79
CA ALA A 453 -46.79 63.26 6.50
C ALA A 453 -46.84 62.25 5.33
N LYS A 454 -47.61 62.55 4.27
CA LYS A 454 -47.80 61.74 3.05
C LYS A 454 -47.74 62.64 1.80
N VAL A 455 -46.98 62.26 0.77
CA VAL A 455 -47.21 62.56 -0.66
C VAL A 455 -46.56 61.38 -1.45
N THR A 456 -47.27 60.43 -2.08
CA THR A 456 -47.78 60.38 -3.48
C THR A 456 -46.82 60.90 -4.59
N LYS A 457 -46.71 60.36 -5.82
CA LYS A 457 -47.07 59.07 -6.47
C LYS A 457 -46.62 59.17 -7.96
N THR A 458 -45.87 58.23 -8.54
CA THR A 458 -45.97 57.89 -9.99
C THR A 458 -45.23 56.59 -10.35
N PRO A 459 -45.74 55.74 -11.27
CA PRO A 459 -45.11 54.45 -11.58
C PRO A 459 -44.74 54.21 -13.07
N ARG A 460 -43.93 53.15 -13.26
CA ARG A 460 -43.95 52.19 -14.40
C ARG A 460 -43.18 52.54 -15.68
N LYS A 461 -42.25 51.65 -16.09
CA LYS A 461 -42.13 51.11 -17.46
C LYS A 461 -41.23 49.86 -17.56
N THR A 462 -41.72 48.89 -18.32
CA THR A 462 -41.07 47.73 -18.99
C THR A 462 -42.02 47.39 -20.16
N PRO A 463 -41.59 46.84 -21.31
CA PRO A 463 -40.93 45.52 -21.46
C PRO A 463 -39.59 45.68 -22.24
N ALA A 464 -38.97 44.74 -22.98
CA ALA A 464 -39.34 43.41 -23.47
C ALA A 464 -38.13 42.48 -23.71
N LYS A 465 -38.39 41.26 -24.20
CA LYS A 465 -37.40 40.28 -24.70
C LYS A 465 -37.45 40.18 -26.23
N LYS A 466 -36.38 39.71 -26.87
CA LYS A 466 -36.42 38.97 -28.16
C LYS A 466 -35.87 37.55 -27.96
N LYS A 467 -36.42 36.59 -28.70
CA LYS A 467 -36.08 35.14 -28.62
C LYS A 467 -34.95 34.79 -29.60
N GLN A 468 -34.19 33.75 -29.27
CA GLN A 468 -33.34 32.99 -30.20
C GLN A 468 -34.19 32.12 -31.14
N SER A 469 -33.62 31.76 -32.30
CA SER A 469 -34.06 30.63 -33.14
C SER A 469 -33.14 29.42 -32.95
N THR A 470 -33.72 28.23 -32.99
CA THR A 470 -33.05 26.93 -32.89
C THR A 470 -32.48 26.45 -34.23
N ARG A 471 -31.46 25.58 -34.20
CA ARG A 471 -31.25 24.57 -35.24
C ARG A 471 -30.47 23.34 -34.74
N VAL A 472 -30.80 22.21 -35.33
CA VAL A 472 -30.38 20.81 -35.12
C VAL A 472 -30.64 20.10 -36.47
N ASP A 473 -30.14 18.92 -36.84
CA ASP A 473 -29.36 17.86 -36.16
C ASP A 473 -28.27 17.32 -37.11
N ALA A 474 -27.26 16.56 -36.63
CA ALA A 474 -26.80 15.28 -37.23
C ALA A 474 -25.55 14.66 -36.53
N PRO A 475 -25.41 13.31 -36.47
CA PRO A 475 -24.29 12.60 -35.83
C PRO A 475 -23.27 11.98 -36.82
N GLU A 476 -22.12 11.51 -36.30
CA GLU A 476 -21.12 10.69 -37.03
C GLU A 476 -21.20 9.19 -36.63
N PRO A 477 -20.75 8.25 -37.51
CA PRO A 477 -20.96 6.81 -37.33
C PRO A 477 -19.77 6.05 -36.71
N GLU A 478 -20.07 4.88 -36.13
CA GLU A 478 -19.11 3.93 -35.56
C GLU A 478 -18.41 3.06 -36.62
N GLY A 479 -17.22 2.54 -36.27
CA GLY A 479 -16.45 1.54 -37.03
C GLY A 479 -16.03 0.34 -36.15
N PRO A 480 -15.76 -0.84 -36.73
CA PRO A 480 -15.97 -2.11 -36.03
C PRO A 480 -14.83 -2.59 -35.12
N VAL A 481 -15.22 -3.38 -34.12
CA VAL A 481 -14.36 -4.20 -33.26
C VAL A 481 -13.81 -5.38 -34.06
N LEU A 482 -12.53 -5.72 -33.84
CA LEU A 482 -11.91 -6.97 -34.28
C LEU A 482 -11.63 -7.86 -33.08
N GLU A 483 -12.21 -9.06 -33.09
CA GLU A 483 -11.81 -10.16 -32.21
C GLU A 483 -10.53 -10.81 -32.75
N SER A 484 -9.63 -11.21 -31.85
CA SER A 484 -8.55 -12.15 -32.18
C SER A 484 -8.22 -13.02 -30.96
N ASP A 485 -8.68 -14.26 -31.04
CA ASP A 485 -8.09 -15.50 -30.52
C ASP A 485 -7.30 -15.47 -29.20
N ARG A 486 -7.89 -16.15 -28.20
CA ARG A 486 -7.15 -16.65 -27.02
C ARG A 486 -6.58 -18.02 -27.34
N GLU A 487 -5.27 -18.13 -27.51
CA GLU A 487 -4.59 -19.41 -27.39
C GLU A 487 -4.37 -19.75 -25.91
N GLU A 488 -4.76 -20.96 -25.52
CA GLU A 488 -4.39 -21.54 -24.22
C GLU A 488 -2.92 -21.95 -24.25
N GLN A 489 -2.08 -21.31 -23.43
CA GLN A 489 -0.74 -21.84 -23.12
C GLN A 489 -0.72 -22.37 -21.69
N SER A 490 -0.42 -23.66 -21.56
CA SER A 490 -0.49 -24.37 -20.30
C SER A 490 0.66 -23.99 -19.35
N SER A 491 0.39 -24.10 -18.05
CA SER A 491 1.39 -23.92 -17.01
C SER A 491 2.50 -24.98 -17.13
N ALA A 492 3.75 -24.51 -17.12
CA ALA A 492 4.93 -25.37 -17.13
C ALA A 492 5.10 -26.11 -15.80
N THR A 493 4.41 -27.23 -15.64
CA THR A 493 4.75 -28.25 -14.65
C THR A 493 6.05 -28.91 -15.08
N LEU A 494 7.12 -28.75 -14.30
CA LEU A 494 8.36 -29.52 -14.48
C LEU A 494 8.12 -30.95 -13.99
N ASN A 495 7.48 -31.77 -14.81
CA ASN A 495 7.52 -33.22 -14.66
C ASN A 495 8.83 -33.77 -15.22
N SER A 496 9.36 -34.75 -14.49
CA SER A 496 10.39 -35.66 -14.96
C SER A 496 9.84 -36.59 -16.04
N ASP A 497 10.59 -36.78 -17.12
CA ASP A 497 10.46 -37.96 -17.97
C ASP A 497 11.81 -38.70 -18.00
N GLU A 498 11.70 -40.02 -17.95
CA GLU A 498 12.78 -40.99 -18.09
C GLU A 498 13.07 -41.18 -19.59
N ASP A 499 14.34 -41.32 -19.99
CA ASP A 499 14.76 -42.51 -20.75
C ASP A 499 16.27 -42.54 -21.00
N ALA A 500 16.84 -43.75 -20.90
CA ALA A 500 18.02 -44.28 -21.61
C ALA A 500 18.76 -45.34 -20.75
N GLY A 501 18.21 -46.55 -20.68
CA GLY A 501 19.01 -47.72 -20.32
C GLY A 501 19.80 -48.24 -21.53
N PHE A 502 21.05 -48.66 -21.32
CA PHE A 502 21.63 -49.77 -22.08
C PHE A 502 22.78 -50.43 -21.26
N GLU A 503 22.58 -51.71 -20.98
CA GLU A 503 23.56 -52.68 -20.43
C GLU A 503 24.54 -53.16 -21.54
N PRO A 504 25.59 -53.98 -21.26
CA PRO A 504 25.82 -54.82 -20.06
C PRO A 504 27.13 -54.62 -19.30
#